data_AF-A0A3C0KYC3-F1
#
_entry.id   AF-A0A3C0KYC3-F1
#
_cell.length_a   1.000
_cell.length_b   1.000
_cell.length_c   1.000
_cell.angle_alpha   90.00
_cell.angle_beta   90.00
_cell.angle_gamma   90.00
#
_symmetry.space_group_name_H-M   'P 1'
#
loop_
_entity.id
_entity.type
_entity.pdbx_description
1 polymer ?
#
loop_
_entity_poly.entity_id
_entity_poly.type
_entity_poly.pdbx_seq_one_letter_code
_entity_poly.pdbx_strand_id
1 'polypeptide(L)'
;MANPDNIDFVVVRENLEDLYLGLEGNLEDLAPLNLYSKHAKASVKDMGLGRYAIKVITESGSERVIRFAFELARKRGGQRKVTLTSKYNMLAKADGYFREIGFEVAKDYPDIAFETFIVDDFLCRMITNPCALDVVVMPNLYGDIMSDGAAGLIGGLGLAPSGCYGADYAYFESAHGTAPDIQGQNIINPTATLLSASMMLSYLGLDAAANTIEAGISSLYAARECIPVDQGGTAKTNAFFQALDGALGLT
;
A
#
# COMPACT_ATOMS: atom_id res chain seq x y z
N MET A 1 13.36 7.43 12.66
CA MET A 1 13.65 8.50 11.70
C MET A 1 14.23 9.71 12.42
N ALA A 2 14.98 10.59 11.73
CA ALA A 2 15.49 11.83 12.33
C ALA A 2 14.39 12.88 12.59
N ASN A 3 13.33 12.88 11.78
CA ASN A 3 12.14 13.71 11.96
C ASN A 3 10.89 12.91 11.52
N PRO A 4 10.20 12.22 12.45
CA PRO A 4 9.03 11.38 12.13
C PRO A 4 7.71 12.16 12.07
N ASP A 5 7.72 13.46 12.36
CA ASP A 5 6.49 14.24 12.52
C ASP A 5 5.84 14.58 11.18
N ASN A 6 4.50 14.63 11.16
CA ASN A 6 3.69 15.02 10.00
C ASN A 6 3.87 14.14 8.76
N ILE A 7 4.15 12.85 8.95
CA ILE A 7 4.08 11.86 7.87
C ILE A 7 2.61 11.51 7.64
N ASP A 8 2.07 11.91 6.50
CA ASP A 8 0.67 11.65 6.14
C ASP A 8 0.52 11.44 4.63
N PHE A 9 0.56 10.18 4.21
CA PHE A 9 0.32 9.79 2.81
C PHE A 9 -0.38 8.44 2.73
N VAL A 10 -1.04 8.16 1.61
CA VAL A 10 -1.73 6.90 1.33
C VAL A 10 -1.13 6.24 0.10
N VAL A 11 -0.82 4.95 0.22
CA VAL A 11 -0.47 4.09 -0.92
C VAL A 11 -1.75 3.50 -1.50
N VAL A 12 -1.95 3.72 -2.80
CA VAL A 12 -3.01 3.12 -3.59
C VAL A 12 -2.37 2.09 -4.53
N ARG A 13 -2.60 0.82 -4.20
CA ARG A 13 -2.05 -0.33 -4.93
C ARG A 13 -3.07 -0.88 -5.91
N GLU A 14 -2.68 -1.05 -7.17
CA GLU A 14 -3.41 -1.93 -8.10
C GLU A 14 -3.33 -3.36 -7.55
N ASN A 15 -4.45 -4.09 -7.43
CA ASN A 15 -4.47 -5.35 -6.69
C ASN A 15 -4.95 -6.58 -7.48
N LEU A 16 -5.15 -6.47 -8.81
CA LEU A 16 -5.77 -7.53 -9.62
C LEU A 16 -4.93 -7.97 -10.84
N GLU A 17 -3.85 -7.27 -11.18
CA GLU A 17 -2.96 -7.62 -12.30
C GLU A 17 -1.48 -7.58 -11.87
N ASP A 18 -0.57 -7.19 -12.78
CA ASP A 18 0.88 -7.28 -12.61
C ASP A 18 1.38 -8.73 -12.49
N LEU A 19 2.56 -8.93 -11.89
CA LEU A 19 3.16 -10.22 -11.59
C LEU A 19 2.32 -11.09 -10.65
N TYR A 20 1.30 -10.53 -9.98
CA TYR A 20 0.40 -11.26 -9.09
C TYR A 20 -0.57 -12.20 -9.82
N LEU A 21 -0.61 -12.15 -11.16
CA LEU A 21 -1.30 -13.15 -11.96
C LEU A 21 -0.69 -14.55 -11.84
N GLY A 22 0.54 -14.68 -11.32
CA GLY A 22 1.21 -15.97 -11.15
C GLY A 22 1.51 -16.69 -12.48
N LEU A 23 1.58 -15.93 -13.58
CA LEU A 23 1.90 -16.45 -14.89
C LEU A 23 3.40 -16.69 -15.00
N GLU A 24 3.80 -17.86 -14.53
CA GLU A 24 5.20 -18.30 -14.46
C GLU A 24 5.37 -19.66 -15.14
N GLY A 25 6.60 -19.95 -15.58
CA GLY A 25 6.88 -21.22 -16.24
C GLY A 25 8.35 -21.44 -16.55
N ASN A 26 8.63 -22.47 -17.34
CA ASN A 26 9.98 -22.79 -17.80
C ASN A 26 10.33 -21.95 -19.04
N LEU A 27 11.59 -21.54 -19.20
CA LEU A 27 12.00 -20.82 -20.42
C LEU A 27 11.74 -21.63 -21.70
N GLU A 28 11.72 -22.95 -21.61
CA GLU A 28 11.39 -23.87 -22.71
C GLU A 28 9.98 -23.61 -23.27
N ASP A 29 9.02 -23.23 -22.42
CA ASP A 29 7.64 -22.92 -22.82
C ASP A 29 7.58 -21.70 -23.76
N LEU A 30 8.57 -20.81 -23.68
CA LEU A 30 8.68 -19.61 -24.52
C LEU A 30 9.47 -19.86 -25.82
N ALA A 31 10.08 -21.03 -26.01
CA ALA A 31 10.89 -21.33 -27.19
C ALA A 31 10.14 -21.11 -28.52
N PRO A 32 8.85 -21.48 -28.66
CA PRO A 32 8.06 -21.22 -29.88
C PRO A 32 7.88 -19.73 -30.20
N LEU A 33 7.96 -18.84 -29.19
CA LEU A 33 7.75 -17.41 -29.36
C LEU A 33 8.95 -16.67 -29.95
N ASN A 34 10.12 -17.34 -30.05
CA ASN A 34 11.36 -16.79 -30.62
C ASN A 34 11.73 -15.38 -30.07
N LEU A 35 11.53 -15.17 -28.76
CA LEU A 35 11.79 -13.89 -28.10
C LEU A 35 13.30 -13.59 -28.04
N TYR A 36 13.68 -12.39 -28.48
CA TYR A 36 15.06 -11.89 -28.42
C TYR A 36 15.19 -10.71 -27.47
N SER A 37 16.12 -10.80 -26.52
CA SER A 37 16.42 -9.72 -25.58
C SER A 37 17.55 -8.85 -26.13
N LYS A 38 17.27 -7.58 -26.42
CA LYS A 38 18.30 -6.60 -26.78
C LYS A 38 19.28 -6.32 -25.63
N HIS A 39 18.82 -6.41 -24.38
CA HIS A 39 19.64 -6.18 -23.20
C HIS A 39 20.63 -7.33 -22.97
N ALA A 40 20.16 -8.58 -23.08
CA ALA A 40 21.01 -9.77 -22.93
C ALA A 40 21.77 -10.14 -24.22
N LYS A 41 21.39 -9.55 -25.36
CA LYS A 41 21.90 -9.86 -26.70
C LYS A 41 21.75 -11.35 -27.07
N ALA A 42 20.71 -12.01 -26.57
CA ALA A 42 20.46 -13.44 -26.74
C ALA A 42 18.97 -13.71 -26.95
N SER A 43 18.67 -14.82 -27.64
CA SER A 43 17.30 -15.37 -27.66
C SER A 43 17.02 -16.05 -26.33
N VAL A 44 15.79 -15.97 -25.83
CA VAL A 44 15.39 -16.60 -24.56
C VAL A 44 15.66 -18.11 -24.57
N LYS A 45 15.42 -18.78 -25.71
CA LYS A 45 15.71 -20.22 -25.88
C LYS A 45 17.19 -20.59 -25.76
N ASP A 46 18.09 -19.64 -25.98
CA ASP A 46 19.55 -19.86 -25.95
C ASP A 46 20.13 -19.53 -24.56
N MET A 47 19.31 -19.11 -23.59
CA MET A 47 19.75 -18.72 -22.24
C MET A 47 19.91 -19.91 -21.27
N GLY A 48 19.66 -21.14 -21.74
CA GLY A 48 19.74 -22.36 -20.92
C GLY A 48 18.52 -22.59 -20.02
N LEU A 49 18.70 -23.41 -18.98
CA LEU A 49 17.64 -23.71 -18.01
C LEU A 49 17.28 -22.47 -17.19
N GLY A 50 16.00 -22.13 -17.14
CA GLY A 50 15.53 -20.99 -16.36
C GLY A 50 14.01 -20.98 -16.17
N ARG A 51 13.53 -19.92 -15.52
CA ARG A 51 12.11 -19.64 -15.29
C ARG A 51 11.77 -18.24 -15.79
N TYR A 52 10.53 -18.03 -16.20
CA TYR A 52 9.99 -16.70 -16.51
C TYR A 52 8.82 -16.37 -15.59
N ALA A 53 8.56 -15.09 -15.45
CA ALA A 53 7.31 -14.53 -14.93
C ALA A 53 6.80 -13.46 -15.91
N ILE A 54 5.48 -13.40 -16.12
CA ILE A 54 4.85 -12.43 -17.00
C ILE A 54 4.23 -11.31 -16.17
N LYS A 55 4.66 -10.09 -16.43
CA LYS A 55 4.01 -8.88 -15.96
C LYS A 55 2.98 -8.41 -16.96
N VAL A 56 1.73 -8.26 -16.53
CA VAL A 56 0.63 -7.74 -17.35
C VAL A 56 0.10 -6.47 -16.73
N ILE A 57 -0.06 -5.43 -17.54
CA ILE A 57 -0.71 -4.17 -17.18
C ILE A 57 -1.85 -3.95 -18.17
N THR A 58 -3.05 -3.68 -17.67
CA THR A 58 -4.22 -3.44 -18.52
C THR A 58 -4.74 -2.03 -18.36
N GLU A 59 -5.39 -1.53 -19.40
CA GLU A 59 -5.96 -0.19 -19.41
C GLU A 59 -7.05 -0.04 -18.34
N SER A 60 -7.99 -0.97 -18.29
CA SER A 60 -9.12 -0.91 -17.35
C SER A 60 -8.69 -1.10 -15.89
N GLY A 61 -7.67 -1.92 -15.63
CA GLY A 61 -7.06 -2.06 -14.30
C GLY A 61 -6.41 -0.76 -13.84
N SER A 62 -5.54 -0.22 -14.70
CA SER A 62 -4.80 1.03 -14.45
C SER A 62 -5.73 2.23 -14.28
N GLU A 63 -6.68 2.44 -15.20
CA GLU A 63 -7.59 3.58 -15.14
C GLU A 63 -8.41 3.57 -13.86
N ARG A 64 -8.95 2.41 -13.47
CA ARG A 64 -9.75 2.26 -12.24
C ARG A 64 -8.97 2.66 -10.99
N VAL A 65 -7.77 2.11 -10.81
CA VAL A 65 -6.97 2.39 -9.61
C VAL A 65 -6.44 3.83 -9.60
N ILE A 66 -6.07 4.38 -10.77
CA ILE A 66 -5.60 5.75 -10.89
C ILE A 66 -6.72 6.74 -10.60
N ARG A 67 -7.92 6.56 -11.19
CA ARG A 67 -9.09 7.39 -10.86
C ARG A 67 -9.45 7.33 -9.39
N PHE A 68 -9.39 6.13 -8.78
CA PHE A 68 -9.57 5.99 -7.34
C PHE A 68 -8.58 6.85 -6.54
N ALA A 69 -7.29 6.84 -6.92
CA ALA A 69 -6.27 7.67 -6.28
C ALA A 69 -6.57 9.18 -6.40
N PHE A 70 -7.01 9.65 -7.57
CA PHE A 70 -7.41 11.04 -7.77
C PHE A 70 -8.63 11.44 -6.93
N GLU A 71 -9.68 10.61 -6.90
CA GLU A 71 -10.85 10.88 -6.06
C GLU A 71 -10.50 10.85 -4.56
N LEU A 72 -9.60 9.95 -4.15
CA LEU A 72 -9.09 9.91 -2.78
C LEU A 72 -8.35 11.20 -2.43
N ALA A 73 -7.44 11.66 -3.29
CA ALA A 73 -6.69 12.91 -3.10
C ALA A 73 -7.63 14.13 -2.96
N ARG A 74 -8.75 14.14 -3.69
CA ARG A 74 -9.77 15.20 -3.60
C ARG A 74 -10.53 15.16 -2.27
N LYS A 75 -10.83 13.98 -1.73
CA LYS A 75 -11.69 13.78 -0.55
C LYS A 75 -10.95 13.86 0.78
N ARG A 76 -9.69 13.39 0.84
CA ARG A 76 -8.97 13.19 2.13
C ARG A 76 -8.48 14.47 2.81
N GLY A 77 -8.64 15.64 2.20
CA GLY A 77 -8.24 16.93 2.79
C GLY A 77 -6.73 17.18 2.87
N GLY A 78 -5.92 16.42 2.13
CA GLY A 78 -4.47 16.52 2.10
C GLY A 78 -3.94 17.58 1.13
N GLN A 79 -2.77 17.31 0.52
CA GLN A 79 -2.09 18.25 -0.40
C GLN A 79 -2.74 18.35 -1.78
N ARG A 80 -3.79 17.57 -2.05
CA ARG A 80 -4.43 17.42 -3.37
C ARG A 80 -3.41 17.05 -4.43
N LYS A 81 -2.62 16.01 -4.16
CA LYS A 81 -1.56 15.53 -5.05
C LYS A 81 -1.60 14.02 -5.23
N VAL A 82 -1.44 13.59 -6.47
CA VAL A 82 -1.23 12.18 -6.85
C VAL A 82 0.17 12.02 -7.43
N THR A 83 0.94 11.11 -6.84
CA THR A 83 2.25 10.67 -7.34
C THR A 83 2.09 9.27 -7.94
N LEU A 84 2.37 9.10 -9.23
CA LEU A 84 2.40 7.77 -9.87
C LEU A 84 3.83 7.23 -9.86
N THR A 85 4.01 5.98 -9.41
CA THR A 85 5.33 5.35 -9.37
C THR A 85 5.36 3.97 -10.04
N SER A 86 6.36 3.73 -10.88
CA SER A 86 6.64 2.45 -11.53
C SER A 86 8.08 2.44 -12.08
N LYS A 87 8.54 1.34 -12.70
CA LYS A 87 9.88 1.25 -13.30
C LYS A 87 9.85 1.49 -14.81
N TYR A 88 9.12 2.52 -15.25
CA TYR A 88 8.90 2.85 -16.66
C TYR A 88 10.16 3.15 -17.48
N ASN A 89 11.29 3.47 -16.84
CA ASN A 89 12.58 3.62 -17.53
C ASN A 89 13.22 2.29 -17.95
N MET A 90 12.88 1.19 -17.27
CA MET A 90 13.34 -0.17 -17.61
C MET A 90 12.24 -0.96 -18.33
N LEU A 91 11.02 -0.90 -17.82
CA LEU A 91 9.84 -1.57 -18.35
C LEU A 91 9.01 -0.60 -19.20
N ALA A 92 9.63 -0.06 -20.25
CA ALA A 92 9.06 1.00 -21.10
C ALA A 92 7.73 0.66 -21.79
N LYS A 93 7.32 -0.61 -21.81
CA LYS A 93 6.04 -1.07 -22.35
C LYS A 93 4.99 -1.22 -21.26
N ALA A 94 5.15 -2.17 -20.34
CA ALA A 94 4.16 -2.42 -19.28
C ALA A 94 4.01 -1.22 -18.32
N ASP A 95 5.10 -0.83 -17.64
CA ASP A 95 5.07 0.31 -16.72
C ASP A 95 4.95 1.66 -17.45
N GLY A 96 5.46 1.73 -18.68
CA GLY A 96 5.25 2.87 -19.57
C GLY A 96 3.77 3.10 -19.86
N TYR A 97 2.99 2.03 -20.11
CA TYR A 97 1.56 2.13 -20.37
C TYR A 97 0.77 2.54 -19.12
N PHE A 98 1.10 1.99 -17.95
CA PHE A 98 0.52 2.45 -16.67
C PHE A 98 0.70 3.97 -16.48
N ARG A 99 1.91 4.48 -16.78
CA ARG A 99 2.23 5.91 -16.70
C ARG A 99 1.49 6.74 -17.75
N GLU A 100 1.37 6.26 -18.97
CA GLU A 100 0.61 6.92 -20.05
C GLU A 100 -0.85 7.12 -19.64
N ILE A 101 -1.51 6.06 -19.15
CA ILE A 101 -2.88 6.12 -18.65
C ILE A 101 -3.00 7.11 -17.49
N GLY A 102 -1.99 7.17 -16.60
CA GLY A 102 -1.92 8.16 -15.54
C GLY A 102 -1.98 9.61 -16.04
N PHE A 103 -1.24 9.93 -17.11
CA PHE A 103 -1.31 11.26 -17.73
C PHE A 103 -2.65 11.52 -18.42
N GLU A 104 -3.26 10.51 -19.03
CA GLU A 104 -4.58 10.66 -19.64
C GLU A 104 -5.66 10.93 -18.59
N VAL A 105 -5.71 10.14 -17.51
CA VAL A 105 -6.64 10.35 -16.40
C VAL A 105 -6.43 11.72 -15.73
N ALA A 106 -5.18 12.15 -15.55
CA ALA A 106 -4.87 13.44 -14.92
C ALA A 106 -5.54 14.65 -15.62
N LYS A 107 -5.85 14.55 -16.93
CA LYS A 107 -6.56 15.60 -17.67
C LYS A 107 -7.98 15.86 -17.15
N ASP A 108 -8.61 14.84 -16.56
CA ASP A 108 -9.94 14.94 -15.96
C ASP A 108 -9.92 15.55 -14.54
N TYR A 109 -8.72 15.74 -13.96
CA TYR A 109 -8.51 16.20 -12.58
C TYR A 109 -7.58 17.43 -12.51
N PRO A 110 -7.92 18.55 -13.18
CA PRO A 110 -7.05 19.73 -13.22
C PRO A 110 -6.85 20.40 -11.83
N ASP A 111 -7.69 20.06 -10.84
CA ASP A 111 -7.59 20.53 -9.46
C ASP A 111 -6.61 19.72 -8.59
N ILE A 112 -6.04 18.63 -9.11
CA ILE A 112 -5.12 17.73 -8.41
C ILE A 112 -3.74 17.80 -9.06
N ALA A 113 -2.70 18.08 -8.28
CA ALA A 113 -1.33 18.05 -8.77
C ALA A 113 -0.93 16.61 -9.13
N PHE A 114 -0.31 16.41 -10.29
CA PHE A 114 0.13 15.10 -10.75
C PHE A 114 1.62 15.08 -11.06
N GLU A 115 2.33 14.10 -10.50
CA GLU A 115 3.75 13.88 -10.76
C GLU A 115 4.05 12.38 -10.92
N THR A 116 5.20 12.07 -11.53
CA THR A 116 5.64 10.69 -11.71
C THR A 116 7.08 10.52 -11.24
N PHE A 117 7.35 9.47 -10.47
CA PHE A 117 8.72 9.06 -10.12
C PHE A 117 8.99 7.64 -10.60
N ILE A 118 10.27 7.35 -10.90
CA ILE A 118 10.71 5.97 -11.01
C ILE A 118 10.73 5.34 -9.61
N VAL A 119 10.39 4.06 -9.50
CA VAL A 119 10.15 3.39 -8.21
C VAL A 119 11.33 3.43 -7.22
N ASP A 120 12.56 3.44 -7.72
CA ASP A 120 13.76 3.61 -6.91
C ASP A 120 13.96 5.06 -6.40
N ASP A 121 13.67 6.08 -7.22
CA ASP A 121 13.67 7.47 -6.77
C ASP A 121 12.54 7.72 -5.74
N PHE A 122 11.38 7.12 -5.97
CA PHE A 122 10.27 7.16 -5.01
C PHE A 122 10.66 6.59 -3.66
N LEU A 123 11.32 5.43 -3.62
CA LEU A 123 11.81 4.84 -2.37
C LEU A 123 12.71 5.80 -1.59
N CYS A 124 13.66 6.45 -2.27
CA CYS A 124 14.53 7.44 -1.64
C CYS A 124 13.73 8.62 -1.08
N ARG A 125 12.75 9.16 -1.83
CA ARG A 125 11.89 10.27 -1.38
C ARG A 125 10.99 9.89 -0.22
N MET A 126 10.41 8.70 -0.25
CA MET A 126 9.60 8.17 0.83
C MET A 126 10.37 8.13 2.15
N ILE A 127 11.67 7.84 2.12
CA ILE A 127 12.51 7.83 3.32
C ILE A 127 12.99 9.24 3.70
N THR A 128 13.40 10.04 2.72
CA THR A 128 14.10 11.32 2.97
C THR A 128 13.18 12.52 3.11
N ASN A 129 12.00 12.50 2.50
CA ASN A 129 11.02 13.57 2.53
C ASN A 129 9.57 13.04 2.43
N PRO A 130 9.14 12.15 3.35
CA PRO A 130 7.79 11.57 3.34
C PRO A 130 6.67 12.61 3.44
N CYS A 131 6.88 13.72 4.17
CA CYS A 131 5.88 14.78 4.35
C CYS A 131 5.50 15.50 3.04
N ALA A 132 6.30 15.35 1.98
CA ALA A 132 5.95 15.89 0.68
C ALA A 132 5.00 14.99 -0.11
N LEU A 133 4.69 13.77 0.36
CA LEU A 133 3.78 12.84 -0.31
C LEU A 133 2.33 13.09 0.12
N ASP A 134 1.39 12.67 -0.73
CA ASP A 134 -0.05 12.71 -0.44
C ASP A 134 -0.69 11.38 -0.85
N VAL A 135 -1.16 11.22 -2.09
CA VAL A 135 -1.63 9.93 -2.59
C VAL A 135 -0.61 9.37 -3.58
N VAL A 136 -0.16 8.13 -3.36
CA VAL A 136 0.81 7.48 -4.24
C VAL A 136 0.19 6.25 -4.88
N VAL A 137 0.09 6.23 -6.21
CA VAL A 137 -0.52 5.13 -6.96
C VAL A 137 0.53 4.30 -7.71
N MET A 138 0.39 2.97 -7.67
CA MET A 138 1.36 2.07 -8.30
C MET A 138 0.80 0.69 -8.68
N PRO A 139 1.45 -0.01 -9.63
CA PRO A 139 1.18 -1.42 -9.94
C PRO A 139 1.39 -2.35 -8.75
N ASN A 140 0.76 -3.53 -8.80
CA ASN A 140 0.62 -4.46 -7.69
C ASN A 140 1.91 -4.78 -6.93
N LEU A 141 2.96 -5.25 -7.61
CA LEU A 141 4.19 -5.67 -6.92
C LEU A 141 4.91 -4.49 -6.25
N TYR A 142 4.88 -3.32 -6.88
CA TYR A 142 5.48 -2.13 -6.28
C TYR A 142 4.66 -1.65 -5.10
N GLY A 143 3.33 -1.73 -5.20
CA GLY A 143 2.39 -1.42 -4.13
C GLY A 143 2.67 -2.21 -2.87
N ASP A 144 2.80 -3.52 -3.02
CA ASP A 144 3.13 -4.46 -1.94
C ASP A 144 4.41 -4.07 -1.19
N ILE A 145 5.50 -3.91 -1.93
CA ILE A 145 6.81 -3.59 -1.33
C ILE A 145 6.81 -2.20 -0.68
N MET A 146 6.21 -1.21 -1.35
CA MET A 146 6.25 0.16 -0.87
C MET A 146 5.28 0.40 0.29
N SER A 147 4.14 -0.29 0.37
CA SER A 147 3.25 -0.19 1.53
C SER A 147 3.93 -0.75 2.79
N ASP A 148 4.67 -1.84 2.68
CA ASP A 148 5.45 -2.39 3.80
C ASP A 148 6.59 -1.44 4.20
N GLY A 149 7.27 -0.86 3.20
CA GLY A 149 8.27 0.18 3.42
C GLY A 149 7.70 1.40 4.13
N ALA A 150 6.50 1.85 3.73
CA ALA A 150 5.77 2.96 4.33
C ALA A 150 5.37 2.66 5.79
N ALA A 151 4.87 1.45 6.07
CA ALA A 151 4.59 0.98 7.42
C ALA A 151 5.84 1.04 8.31
N GLY A 152 7.00 0.64 7.76
CA GLY A 152 8.29 0.75 8.44
C GLY A 152 8.68 2.17 8.87
N LEU A 153 8.18 3.22 8.20
CA LEU A 153 8.46 4.61 8.58
C LEU A 153 7.73 5.03 9.86
N ILE A 154 6.55 4.46 10.11
CA ILE A 154 5.64 4.86 11.19
C ILE A 154 5.69 3.93 12.42
N GLY A 155 6.49 2.87 12.40
CA GLY A 155 6.62 1.92 13.52
C GLY A 155 6.35 0.46 13.16
N GLY A 156 6.10 0.16 11.88
CA GLY A 156 5.98 -1.20 11.36
C GLY A 156 4.54 -1.64 11.06
N LEU A 157 4.41 -2.88 10.57
CA LEU A 157 3.16 -3.43 10.06
C LEU A 157 2.03 -3.54 11.10
N GLY A 158 2.37 -3.59 12.40
CA GLY A 158 1.38 -3.59 13.49
C GLY A 158 0.54 -2.32 13.59
N LEU A 159 0.93 -1.26 12.87
CA LEU A 159 0.24 0.02 12.80
C LEU A 159 -0.38 0.32 11.43
N ALA A 160 -0.22 -0.56 10.44
CA ALA A 160 -0.61 -0.31 9.06
C ALA A 160 -1.99 -0.92 8.75
N PRO A 161 -3.08 -0.13 8.76
CA PRO A 161 -4.37 -0.59 8.28
C PRO A 161 -4.41 -0.69 6.76
N SER A 162 -5.37 -1.45 6.24
CA SER A 162 -5.62 -1.55 4.81
C SER A 162 -7.10 -1.80 4.49
N GLY A 163 -7.48 -1.45 3.26
CA GLY A 163 -8.79 -1.71 2.70
C GLY A 163 -8.69 -2.01 1.20
N CYS A 164 -9.32 -3.10 0.77
CA CYS A 164 -9.48 -3.50 -0.61
C CYS A 164 -10.83 -3.00 -1.13
N TYR A 165 -10.81 -1.99 -2.00
CA TYR A 165 -12.01 -1.35 -2.54
C TYR A 165 -12.35 -1.88 -3.93
N GLY A 166 -13.54 -2.45 -4.08
CA GLY A 166 -14.18 -2.78 -5.35
C GLY A 166 -15.25 -1.76 -5.72
N ALA A 167 -15.96 -2.01 -6.82
CA ALA A 167 -17.06 -1.14 -7.27
C ALA A 167 -18.29 -1.24 -6.33
N ASP A 168 -18.64 -2.46 -5.92
CA ASP A 168 -19.87 -2.74 -5.15
C ASP A 168 -19.61 -3.27 -3.74
N TYR A 169 -18.34 -3.52 -3.40
CA TYR A 169 -17.94 -4.09 -2.12
C TYR A 169 -16.56 -3.60 -1.71
N ALA A 170 -16.28 -3.65 -0.41
CA ALA A 170 -14.96 -3.46 0.13
C ALA A 170 -14.70 -4.49 1.22
N TYR A 171 -13.42 -4.88 1.38
CA TYR A 171 -12.95 -5.73 2.46
C TYR A 171 -11.80 -5.03 3.18
N PHE A 172 -11.70 -5.19 4.49
CA PHE A 172 -10.77 -4.45 5.35
C PHE A 172 -9.97 -5.43 6.20
N GLU A 173 -8.65 -5.29 6.17
CA GLU A 173 -7.72 -6.17 6.86
C GLU A 173 -6.49 -5.40 7.33
N SER A 174 -5.76 -5.92 8.31
CA SER A 174 -4.45 -5.37 8.63
C SER A 174 -3.45 -5.71 7.51
N ALA A 175 -2.45 -4.86 7.29
CA ALA A 175 -1.42 -5.13 6.29
C ALA A 175 -0.50 -6.31 6.67
N HIS A 176 -0.43 -6.67 7.96
CA HIS A 176 0.43 -7.76 8.43
C HIS A 176 -0.17 -9.15 8.18
N GLY A 177 0.70 -10.15 8.05
CA GLY A 177 0.30 -11.56 7.97
C GLY A 177 -0.10 -12.17 9.32
N THR A 178 -0.07 -13.52 9.39
CA THR A 178 -0.59 -14.30 10.53
C THR A 178 0.30 -14.31 11.78
N ALA A 179 1.55 -13.85 11.70
CA ALA A 179 2.53 -13.82 12.80
C ALA A 179 2.60 -15.15 13.61
N PRO A 180 2.96 -16.27 12.96
CA PRO A 180 2.88 -17.61 13.57
C PRO A 180 3.82 -17.81 14.77
N ASP A 181 4.92 -17.05 14.81
CA ASP A 181 5.92 -17.06 15.88
C ASP A 181 5.37 -16.57 17.23
N ILE A 182 4.32 -15.74 17.24
CA ILE A 182 3.69 -15.18 18.45
C ILE A 182 2.27 -15.69 18.69
N GLN A 183 1.83 -16.69 17.93
CA GLN A 183 0.50 -17.29 18.08
C GLN A 183 0.27 -17.79 19.52
N GLY A 184 -0.87 -17.43 20.11
CA GLY A 184 -1.26 -17.87 21.46
C GLY A 184 -0.52 -17.16 22.60
N GLN A 185 0.41 -16.24 22.32
CA GLN A 185 1.22 -15.57 23.34
C GLN A 185 0.56 -14.31 23.94
N ASN A 186 -0.58 -13.86 23.39
CA ASN A 186 -1.31 -12.66 23.82
C ASN A 186 -0.44 -11.38 23.75
N ILE A 187 0.38 -11.25 22.70
CA ILE A 187 1.29 -10.10 22.50
C ILE A 187 1.17 -9.47 21.10
N ILE A 188 0.21 -9.91 20.28
CA ILE A 188 -0.03 -9.28 18.98
C ILE A 188 -0.51 -7.83 19.21
N ASN A 189 -0.01 -6.91 18.39
CA ASN A 189 -0.51 -5.54 18.35
C ASN A 189 -1.83 -5.50 17.56
N PRO A 190 -2.97 -5.15 18.19
CA PRO A 190 -4.26 -5.16 17.50
C PRO A 190 -4.52 -3.86 16.69
N THR A 191 -3.60 -2.90 16.72
CA THR A 191 -3.83 -1.54 16.21
C THR A 191 -4.15 -1.51 14.72
N ALA A 192 -3.37 -2.16 13.87
CA ALA A 192 -3.64 -2.23 12.43
C ALA A 192 -5.05 -2.77 12.14
N THR A 193 -5.47 -3.84 12.82
CA THR A 193 -6.80 -4.43 12.65
C THR A 193 -7.91 -3.47 13.08
N LEU A 194 -7.74 -2.77 14.20
CA LEU A 194 -8.72 -1.80 14.70
C LEU A 194 -8.83 -0.56 13.80
N LEU A 195 -7.72 -0.11 13.24
CA LEU A 195 -7.71 0.97 12.26
C LEU A 195 -8.36 0.52 10.94
N SER A 196 -8.16 -0.73 10.50
CA SER A 196 -8.91 -1.28 9.35
C SER A 196 -10.40 -1.39 9.63
N ALA A 197 -10.80 -1.74 10.86
CA ALA A 197 -12.20 -1.69 11.27
C ALA A 197 -12.76 -0.26 11.26
N SER A 198 -11.93 0.74 11.60
CA SER A 198 -12.31 2.16 11.51
C SER A 198 -12.53 2.57 10.06
N MET A 199 -11.65 2.16 9.13
CA MET A 199 -11.85 2.35 7.68
C MET A 199 -13.16 1.71 7.20
N MET A 200 -13.49 0.51 7.68
CA MET A 200 -14.76 -0.15 7.37
C MET A 200 -15.96 0.65 7.88
N LEU A 201 -15.91 1.16 9.10
CA LEU A 201 -16.99 1.98 9.67
C LEU A 201 -17.21 3.26 8.84
N SER A 202 -16.14 3.94 8.45
CA SER A 202 -16.24 5.11 7.55
C SER A 202 -16.83 4.73 6.19
N TYR A 203 -16.44 3.58 5.62
CA TYR A 203 -17.05 3.07 4.38
C TYR A 203 -18.57 2.83 4.50
N LEU A 204 -19.04 2.43 5.68
CA LEU A 204 -20.46 2.24 5.99
C LEU A 204 -21.20 3.54 6.36
N GLY A 205 -20.54 4.69 6.32
CA GLY A 205 -21.12 5.99 6.74
C GLY A 205 -21.24 6.15 8.26
N LEU A 206 -20.47 5.38 9.04
CA LEU A 206 -20.43 5.41 10.50
C LEU A 206 -19.21 6.18 11.01
N ASP A 207 -18.95 7.36 10.46
CA ASP A 207 -17.75 8.17 10.73
C ASP A 207 -17.57 8.49 12.22
N ALA A 208 -18.66 8.71 12.96
CA ALA A 208 -18.59 8.96 14.40
C ALA A 208 -17.97 7.78 15.17
N ALA A 209 -18.30 6.55 14.78
CA ALA A 209 -17.74 5.34 15.39
C ALA A 209 -16.28 5.14 14.98
N ALA A 210 -15.95 5.35 13.70
CA ALA A 210 -14.57 5.30 13.21
C ALA A 210 -13.66 6.29 13.96
N ASN A 211 -14.06 7.56 14.02
CA ASN A 211 -13.33 8.61 14.71
C ASN A 211 -13.14 8.32 16.21
N THR A 212 -14.12 7.67 16.84
CA THR A 212 -14.07 7.27 18.25
C THR A 212 -12.95 6.24 18.48
N ILE A 213 -12.86 5.21 17.63
CA ILE A 213 -11.80 4.19 17.72
C ILE A 213 -10.42 4.83 17.46
N GLU A 214 -10.28 5.62 16.39
CA GLU A 214 -9.03 6.29 16.04
C GLU A 214 -8.54 7.22 17.16
N ALA A 215 -9.43 8.04 17.73
CA ALA A 215 -9.11 8.93 18.84
C ALA A 215 -8.70 8.17 20.11
N GLY A 216 -9.37 7.05 20.41
CA GLY A 216 -9.03 6.18 21.52
C GLY A 216 -7.62 5.59 21.40
N ILE A 217 -7.32 5.00 20.22
CA ILE A 217 -5.98 4.48 19.92
C ILE A 217 -4.93 5.61 20.02
N SER A 218 -5.17 6.75 19.37
CA SER A 218 -4.26 7.89 19.41
C SER A 218 -3.99 8.36 20.85
N SER A 219 -4.99 8.36 21.71
CA SER A 219 -4.86 8.77 23.12
C SER A 219 -3.98 7.81 23.92
N LEU A 220 -4.16 6.49 23.74
CA LEU A 220 -3.32 5.47 24.39
C LEU A 220 -1.85 5.60 23.97
N TYR A 221 -1.60 5.75 22.67
CA TYR A 221 -0.25 5.94 22.13
C TYR A 221 0.40 7.24 22.64
N ALA A 222 -0.35 8.35 22.66
CA ALA A 222 0.14 9.63 23.16
C ALA A 222 0.46 9.59 24.67
N ALA A 223 -0.38 8.93 25.47
CA ALA A 223 -0.19 8.77 26.91
C ALA A 223 0.86 7.70 27.27
N ARG A 224 1.33 6.93 26.28
CA ARG A 224 2.16 5.72 26.49
C ARG A 224 1.48 4.67 27.39
N GLU A 225 0.17 4.58 27.31
CA GLU A 225 -0.64 3.64 28.09
C GLU A 225 -0.83 2.33 27.32
N CYS A 226 -0.57 1.19 27.98
CA CYS A 226 -0.75 -0.15 27.41
C CYS A 226 -0.12 -0.36 26.02
N ILE A 227 1.09 0.17 25.80
CA ILE A 227 1.78 0.07 24.50
C ILE A 227 2.16 -1.39 24.16
N PRO A 228 1.82 -1.87 22.94
CA PRO A 228 2.20 -3.20 22.45
C PRO A 228 3.72 -3.41 22.35
N VAL A 229 4.15 -4.67 22.31
CA VAL A 229 5.57 -5.08 22.38
C VAL A 229 6.38 -4.60 21.18
N ASP A 230 5.83 -4.72 19.97
CA ASP A 230 6.44 -4.25 18.72
C ASP A 230 6.62 -2.72 18.67
N GLN A 231 5.88 -1.99 19.51
CA GLN A 231 5.97 -0.53 19.67
C GLN A 231 6.84 -0.13 20.88
N GLY A 232 7.63 -1.07 21.42
CA GLY A 232 8.56 -0.84 22.53
C GLY A 232 7.91 -0.79 23.91
N GLY A 233 6.66 -1.25 24.04
CA GLY A 233 5.99 -1.43 25.32
C GLY A 233 6.06 -2.86 25.84
N THR A 234 5.19 -3.17 26.81
CA THR A 234 5.11 -4.49 27.46
C THR A 234 3.68 -5.03 27.55
N ALA A 235 2.72 -4.33 26.93
CA ALA A 235 1.32 -4.66 27.08
C ALA A 235 0.95 -5.96 26.38
N LYS A 236 0.04 -6.68 27.01
CA LYS A 236 -0.65 -7.83 26.42
C LYS A 236 -1.79 -7.35 25.52
N THR A 237 -2.15 -8.12 24.51
CA THR A 237 -3.24 -7.78 23.57
C THR A 237 -4.54 -7.48 24.32
N ASN A 238 -4.93 -8.32 25.28
CA ASN A 238 -6.14 -8.09 26.08
C ASN A 238 -6.07 -6.83 26.96
N ALA A 239 -4.88 -6.47 27.45
CA ALA A 239 -4.69 -5.26 28.25
C ALA A 239 -4.86 -4.00 27.38
N PHE A 240 -4.38 -4.06 26.13
CA PHE A 240 -4.63 -2.99 25.14
C PHE A 240 -6.13 -2.79 24.90
N PHE A 241 -6.89 -3.88 24.69
CA PHE A 241 -8.34 -3.80 24.51
C PHE A 241 -9.06 -3.20 25.72
N GLN A 242 -8.71 -3.62 26.94
CA GLN A 242 -9.29 -3.07 28.17
C GLN A 242 -9.02 -1.57 28.33
N ALA A 243 -7.80 -1.12 28.03
CA ALA A 243 -7.46 0.29 28.04
C ALA A 243 -8.24 1.07 26.97
N LEU A 244 -8.42 0.47 25.80
CA LEU A 244 -9.22 1.06 24.73
C LEU A 244 -10.69 1.20 25.15
N ASP A 245 -11.32 0.16 25.69
CA ASP A 245 -12.71 0.21 26.17
C ASP A 245 -12.93 1.36 27.17
N GLY A 246 -11.97 1.55 28.08
CA GLY A 246 -11.97 2.68 29.02
C GLY A 246 -11.84 4.04 28.32
N ALA A 247 -10.94 4.14 27.32
CA ALA A 247 -10.76 5.36 26.52
C ALA A 247 -12.00 5.70 25.67
N LEU A 248 -12.76 4.69 25.23
CA LEU A 248 -13.99 4.86 24.46
C LEU A 248 -15.21 5.16 25.35
N GLY A 249 -15.09 5.05 26.69
CA GLY A 249 -16.20 5.21 27.62
C GLY A 249 -17.25 4.10 27.53
N LEU A 250 -16.84 2.89 27.12
CA LEU A 250 -17.71 1.72 26.98
C LEU A 250 -17.87 0.91 28.29
N THR A 251 -17.24 1.36 29.38
CA THR A 251 -17.26 0.75 30.72
C THR A 251 -17.90 1.65 31.77
#